data_AF-F7M780-F1
#
_entry.id   AF-F7M780-F1
#
_cell.length_a   1.000
_cell.length_b   1.000
_cell.length_c   1.000
_cell.angle_alpha   90.00
_cell.angle_beta   90.00
_cell.angle_gamma   90.00
#
_symmetry.space_group_name_H-M   'P 1'
#
loop_
_entity.id
_entity.type
_entity.pdbx_description
1 polymer ?
#
loop_
_entity_poly.entity_id
_entity_poly.type
_entity_poly.pdbx_seq_one_letter_code
_entity_poly.pdbx_strand_id
1 'polypeptide(L)'
;MLVGAVNKLINIDKLCIGKGLLLSTGSMITGGEVLGNHIVVATSSVVTKSFLEGNALLVGMPAVKKVDRPDYYLLFKGESKQRVDAIETLEIKMEFE
;
A
#
# COMPACT_ATOMS: atom_id res chain seq x y z
N MET A 1 31.01 5.24 -13.64
CA MET A 1 29.76 4.56 -14.09
C MET A 1 29.45 3.26 -13.34
N LEU A 2 30.41 2.55 -12.72
CA LEU A 2 30.14 1.27 -12.04
C LEU A 2 29.42 1.43 -10.67
N VAL A 3 29.77 2.46 -9.87
CA VAL A 3 29.20 2.67 -8.52
C VAL A 3 27.68 2.94 -8.53
N GLY A 4 27.17 3.61 -9.57
CA GLY A 4 25.74 3.87 -9.72
C GLY A 4 24.92 2.62 -10.05
N ALA A 5 25.50 1.66 -10.78
CA ALA A 5 24.85 0.39 -11.09
C ALA A 5 24.85 -0.55 -9.87
N VAL A 6 25.92 -0.53 -9.06
CA VAL A 6 26.02 -1.34 -7.83
C VAL A 6 25.02 -0.87 -6.76
N ASN A 7 24.84 0.44 -6.59
CA ASN A 7 23.80 0.98 -5.68
C ASN A 7 22.37 0.66 -6.14
N LYS A 8 22.16 0.51 -7.46
CA LYS A 8 20.87 0.07 -8.01
C LYS A 8 20.62 -1.41 -7.73
N LEU A 9 21.66 -2.27 -7.74
CA LEU A 9 21.55 -3.69 -7.40
C LEU A 9 21.22 -3.95 -5.91
N ILE A 10 21.69 -3.10 -4.99
CA ILE A 10 21.48 -3.26 -3.54
C ILE A 10 20.03 -2.90 -3.12
N ASN A 11 19.26 -2.23 -3.98
CA ASN A 11 17.90 -1.74 -3.67
C ASN A 11 16.76 -2.49 -4.39
N ILE A 12 17.04 -3.56 -5.15
CA ILE A 12 16.03 -4.26 -5.97
C ILE A 12 15.01 -5.04 -5.14
N ASP A 13 15.35 -5.45 -3.92
CA ASP A 13 14.47 -6.31 -3.10
C ASP A 13 13.64 -5.55 -2.05
N LYS A 14 13.75 -4.21 -2.02
CA LYS A 14 13.02 -3.43 -1.01
C LYS A 14 11.57 -3.24 -1.45
N LEU A 15 10.70 -4.07 -0.91
CA LEU A 15 9.25 -3.86 -0.95
C LEU A 15 8.92 -2.49 -0.33
N CYS A 16 8.34 -1.59 -1.12
CA CYS A 16 7.90 -0.27 -0.69
C CYS A 16 6.37 -0.25 -0.63
N ILE A 17 5.82 -0.07 0.57
CA ILE A 17 4.38 -0.08 0.81
C ILE A 17 3.95 1.32 1.24
N GLY A 18 2.99 1.89 0.50
CA GLY A 18 2.33 3.14 0.87
C GLY A 18 1.46 3.01 2.12
N LYS A 19 0.94 4.14 2.60
CA LYS A 19 0.06 4.17 3.78
C LYS A 19 -1.28 3.47 3.48
N GLY A 20 -1.87 2.81 4.48
CA GLY A 20 -3.22 2.23 4.38
C GLY A 20 -3.36 0.99 3.49
N LEU A 21 -2.32 0.15 3.38
CA LEU A 21 -2.42 -1.15 2.69
C LEU A 21 -3.38 -2.10 3.42
N LEU A 22 -4.34 -2.68 2.69
CA LEU A 22 -5.18 -3.79 3.16
C LEU A 22 -4.85 -5.09 2.42
N LEU A 23 -4.32 -6.07 3.15
CA LEU A 23 -3.90 -7.36 2.60
C LEU A 23 -4.83 -8.48 3.11
N SER A 24 -5.63 -9.05 2.20
CA SER A 24 -6.61 -10.09 2.58
C SER A 24 -5.96 -11.45 2.81
N THR A 25 -6.68 -12.36 3.47
CA THR A 25 -6.21 -13.71 3.77
C THR A 25 -5.72 -14.45 2.52
N GLY A 26 -4.58 -15.13 2.64
CA GLY A 26 -4.00 -15.93 1.55
C GLY A 26 -3.46 -15.13 0.37
N SER A 27 -3.47 -13.79 0.44
CA SER A 27 -2.80 -12.95 -0.57
C SER A 27 -1.30 -12.82 -0.28
N MET A 28 -0.53 -12.58 -1.34
CA MET A 28 0.93 -12.55 -1.30
C MET A 28 1.47 -11.42 -2.19
N ILE A 29 2.56 -10.79 -1.75
CA ILE A 29 3.37 -9.85 -2.54
C ILE A 29 4.75 -10.48 -2.72
N THR A 30 5.24 -10.59 -3.96
CA THR A 30 6.44 -11.39 -4.25
C THR A 30 7.76 -10.74 -3.83
N GLY A 31 7.80 -9.44 -3.59
CA GLY A 31 8.98 -8.70 -3.12
C GLY A 31 9.63 -7.86 -4.22
N GLY A 32 10.11 -6.67 -3.86
CA GLY A 32 10.70 -5.70 -4.80
C GLY A 32 9.68 -4.80 -5.51
N GLU A 33 8.38 -4.99 -5.27
CA GLU A 33 7.34 -4.11 -5.81
C GLU A 33 7.17 -2.81 -5.01
N VAL A 34 6.69 -1.78 -5.69
CA VAL A 34 6.24 -0.52 -5.07
C VAL A 34 4.72 -0.47 -5.13
N LEU A 35 4.09 -0.39 -3.96
CA LEU A 35 2.65 -0.20 -3.80
C LEU A 35 2.37 1.20 -3.30
N GLY A 36 1.45 1.89 -3.98
CA GLY A 36 0.93 3.20 -3.58
C GLY A 36 0.06 3.13 -2.33
N ASN A 37 -0.50 4.26 -1.95
CA ASN A 37 -1.35 4.36 -0.76
C ASN A 37 -2.73 3.70 -1.00
N HIS A 38 -3.36 3.19 0.06
CA HIS A 38 -4.74 2.67 0.04
C HIS A 38 -4.97 1.54 -0.97
N ILE A 39 -3.95 0.72 -1.21
CA ILE A 39 -4.07 -0.49 -2.02
C ILE A 39 -4.84 -1.54 -1.22
N VAL A 40 -5.78 -2.22 -1.89
CA VAL A 40 -6.47 -3.38 -1.33
C VAL A 40 -6.17 -4.61 -2.18
N VAL A 41 -5.61 -5.65 -1.57
CA VAL A 41 -5.35 -6.93 -2.22
C VAL A 41 -6.44 -7.92 -1.82
N ALA A 42 -7.15 -8.48 -2.80
CA ALA A 42 -8.20 -9.46 -2.54
C ALA A 42 -7.64 -10.82 -2.08
N THR A 43 -8.49 -11.62 -1.45
CA THR A 43 -8.16 -12.96 -0.94
C THR A 43 -7.52 -13.81 -2.04
N SER A 44 -6.48 -14.57 -1.67
CA SER A 44 -5.77 -15.49 -2.59
C SER A 44 -5.21 -14.83 -3.86
N SER A 45 -4.91 -13.52 -3.83
CA SER A 45 -4.29 -12.81 -4.96
C SER A 45 -2.78 -12.69 -4.78
N VAL A 46 -2.02 -12.75 -5.87
CA VAL A 46 -0.55 -12.70 -5.87
C VAL A 46 -0.09 -11.49 -6.67
N VAL A 47 0.45 -10.49 -5.97
CA VAL A 47 0.94 -9.25 -6.54
C VAL A 47 2.38 -9.46 -7.00
N THR A 48 2.58 -9.44 -8.32
CA THR A 48 3.88 -9.67 -8.97
C THR A 48 4.45 -8.45 -9.68
N LYS A 49 3.79 -7.29 -9.55
CA LYS A 49 4.21 -6.04 -10.17
C LYS A 49 3.84 -4.84 -9.31
N SER A 50 4.51 -3.73 -9.57
CA SER A 50 4.29 -2.46 -8.87
C SER A 50 2.98 -1.79 -9.28
N PHE A 51 2.32 -1.13 -8.31
CA PHE A 51 1.09 -0.36 -8.48
C PHE A 51 1.21 0.98 -7.77
N LEU A 52 1.69 2.00 -8.47
CA LEU A 52 2.02 3.33 -7.92
C LEU A 52 0.79 4.22 -7.66
N GLU A 53 -0.28 4.02 -8.42
CA GLU A 53 -1.47 4.89 -8.43
C GLU A 53 -2.22 4.95 -7.10
N GLY A 54 -2.04 3.94 -6.23
CA GLY A 54 -2.80 3.82 -4.99
C GLY A 54 -4.29 3.58 -5.24
N ASN A 55 -5.12 3.65 -4.19
CA ASN A 55 -6.58 3.62 -4.23
C ASN A 55 -7.14 2.57 -5.20
N ALA A 56 -6.61 1.35 -5.16
CA ALA A 56 -6.90 0.33 -6.15
C ALA A 56 -7.18 -1.01 -5.50
N LEU A 57 -8.17 -1.72 -6.05
CA LEU A 57 -8.43 -3.12 -5.73
C LEU A 57 -7.64 -4.02 -6.69
N LEU A 58 -6.72 -4.81 -6.15
CA LEU A 58 -5.92 -5.80 -6.85
C LEU A 58 -6.52 -7.19 -6.67
N VAL A 59 -6.69 -7.92 -7.78
CA VAL A 59 -7.28 -9.27 -7.77
C VAL A 59 -6.53 -10.22 -8.72
N GLY A 60 -6.45 -11.49 -8.33
CA GLY A 60 -5.98 -12.59 -9.20
C GLY A 60 -4.52 -12.98 -8.98
N MET A 61 -4.08 -13.96 -9.78
CA MET A 61 -2.73 -14.52 -9.78
C MET A 61 -2.29 -14.70 -11.25
N PRO A 62 -1.48 -13.80 -11.84
CA PRO A 62 -0.95 -12.57 -11.24
C PRO A 62 -2.03 -11.50 -11.03
N ALA A 63 -1.85 -10.65 -10.02
CA ALA A 63 -2.84 -9.64 -9.65
C ALA A 63 -2.93 -8.50 -10.67
N VAL A 64 -4.16 -8.08 -10.95
CA VAL A 64 -4.48 -6.94 -11.82
C VAL A 64 -5.35 -5.93 -11.08
N LYS A 65 -5.21 -4.64 -11.46
CA LYS A 65 -6.14 -3.59 -11.01
C LYS A 65 -7.51 -3.89 -11.57
N LYS A 66 -8.48 -4.14 -10.69
CA LYS A 66 -9.88 -4.37 -11.09
C LYS A 66 -10.66 -3.07 -11.16
N VAL A 67 -10.51 -2.22 -10.15
CA VAL A 67 -11.26 -0.98 -10.01
C VAL A 67 -10.51 -0.04 -9.07
N ASP A 68 -10.72 1.26 -9.27
CA ASP A 68 -10.40 2.25 -8.26
C ASP A 68 -11.29 2.06 -7.03
N ARG A 69 -10.68 2.11 -5.86
CA ARG A 69 -11.36 1.93 -4.59
C ARG A 69 -10.94 3.06 -3.65
N PRO A 70 -11.92 3.74 -3.01
CA PRO A 70 -11.59 4.76 -2.02
C PRO A 70 -10.84 4.15 -0.84
N ASP A 71 -10.15 5.01 -0.10
CA ASP A 71 -9.48 4.66 1.14
C ASP A 71 -10.41 3.86 2.08
N TYR A 72 -9.88 2.76 2.60
CA TYR A 72 -10.59 1.85 3.49
C TYR A 72 -11.10 2.57 4.74
N TYR A 73 -10.33 3.52 5.27
CA TYR A 73 -10.72 4.27 6.47
C TYR A 73 -11.97 5.13 6.26
N LEU A 74 -12.25 5.56 5.03
CA LEU A 74 -13.47 6.34 4.71
C LEU A 74 -14.75 5.51 4.87
N LEU A 75 -14.65 4.18 4.94
CA LEU A 75 -15.80 3.31 5.20
C LEU A 75 -16.22 3.31 6.67
N PHE A 76 -15.35 3.76 7.58
CA PHE A 76 -15.69 3.85 9.00
C PHE A 76 -16.75 4.92 9.28
N LYS A 77 -17.59 4.65 10.27
CA LYS A 77 -18.66 5.53 10.72
C LYS A 77 -18.67 5.64 12.23
N GLY A 78 -19.30 6.71 12.74
CA GLY A 78 -19.45 6.96 14.16
C GLY A 78 -18.10 7.04 14.89
N GLU A 79 -18.00 6.34 16.00
CA GLU A 79 -16.83 6.37 16.89
C GLU A 79 -15.54 5.92 16.19
N SER A 80 -15.59 4.92 15.30
CA SER A 80 -14.39 4.43 14.61
C SER A 80 -13.78 5.50 13.70
N LYS A 81 -14.62 6.28 13.03
CA LYS A 81 -14.16 7.42 12.21
C LYS A 81 -13.53 8.50 13.07
N GLN A 82 -14.16 8.86 14.19
CA GLN A 82 -13.64 9.86 15.12
C GLN A 82 -12.25 9.47 15.66
N ARG A 83 -12.04 8.19 15.95
CA ARG A 83 -10.74 7.68 16.42
C ARG A 83 -9.66 7.80 15.34
N VAL A 84 -9.97 7.48 14.08
CA VAL A 84 -9.03 7.65 12.96
C VAL A 84 -8.70 9.13 12.77
N ASP A 85 -9.71 10.00 12.69
CA ASP A 85 -9.53 11.44 12.52
C ASP A 85 -8.65 12.05 13.64
N ALA A 86 -8.83 11.57 14.89
CA ALA A 86 -8.03 12.01 16.03
C ALA A 86 -6.55 11.58 15.92
N ILE A 87 -6.28 10.35 15.46
CA ILE A 87 -4.90 9.85 15.27
C ILE A 87 -4.20 10.62 14.15
N GLU A 88 -4.84 10.78 13.00
CA GLU A 88 -4.28 11.54 11.86
C GLU A 88 -3.98 13.00 12.27
N THR A 89 -4.87 13.61 13.06
CA THR A 89 -4.64 14.97 13.60
C THR A 89 -3.45 15.03 14.55
N LEU A 90 -3.22 13.98 15.34
CA LEU A 90 -2.09 13.91 16.27
C LEU A 90 -0.76 13.70 15.53
N GLU A 91 -0.71 12.84 14.52
CA GLU A 91 0.48 12.66 13.68
C GLU A 91 0.95 14.00 13.11
N ILE A 92 0.01 14.77 12.54
CA ILE A 92 0.30 16.11 12.01
C ILE A 92 0.91 16.99 13.09
N LYS A 93 0.29 17.09 14.28
CA LYS A 93 0.79 17.95 15.36
C LYS A 93 2.19 17.57 15.83
N MET A 94 2.52 16.28 15.84
CA MET A 94 3.84 15.79 16.26
C MET A 94 4.93 16.00 15.21
N GLU A 95 4.59 16.09 13.92
CA GLU A 95 5.55 16.41 12.85
C GLU A 95 5.85 17.92 12.74
N PHE A 96 5.05 18.77 13.38
CA PHE A 96 5.24 20.23 13.44
C PHE A 96 5.97 20.71 14.72
N GLU A 97 6.47 19.81 15.57
CA GLU A 97 7.39 20.08 16.70
C GLU A 97 8.83 19.60 16.39
#